data_AF-A0A177Q9P0-F1
#
_entry.id   AF-A0A177Q9P0-F1
#
_cell.length_a   1.000
_cell.length_b   1.000
_cell.length_c   1.000
_cell.angle_alpha   90.00
_cell.angle_beta   90.00
_cell.angle_gamma   90.00
#
_symmetry.space_group_name_H-M   'P 1'
#
loop_
_entity.id
_entity.type
_entity.pdbx_description
1 polymer ?
#
loop_
_entity_poly.entity_id
_entity_poly.type
_entity_poly.pdbx_seq_one_letter_code
_entity_poly.pdbx_strand_id
1 'polypeptide(L)'
;MISASATQNLRRLVVVLWALAAIGAVWLGWNFAFPPPPDTTPQAFDEPGSTAVIERPGGHAYQYIREPNITWDAAKAAAAKLRHKGQSGYLATINDKSEFDFVMEKVFPVVTDVVYLGGRQTAPNEWRWVTGPDAAEDGGKGRLFWTGTAQGSAPDGAYANWMYTAFQHGGKWDVPNVCCVTLFSYRKRQFSTALGNGDPEEGVAGYLIEFGK
;
A
#
# COMPACT_ATOMS: atom_id res chain seq x y z
N MET A 1 52.48 -21.99 55.16
CA MET A 1 52.45 -23.07 54.14
C MET A 1 51.20 -22.88 53.30
N ILE A 2 51.33 -22.40 52.05
CA ILE A 2 50.19 -22.36 51.12
C ILE A 2 49.90 -23.82 50.73
N SER A 3 48.70 -24.30 51.03
CA SER A 3 48.27 -25.67 50.73
C SER A 3 48.37 -25.95 49.23
N ALA A 4 48.88 -27.13 48.85
CA ALA A 4 48.99 -27.57 47.45
C ALA A 4 47.67 -27.47 46.66
N SER A 5 46.53 -27.51 47.36
CA SER A 5 45.19 -27.32 46.80
C SER A 5 44.95 -25.90 46.24
N ALA A 6 45.46 -24.86 46.92
CA ALA A 6 45.29 -23.47 46.49
C ALA A 6 46.06 -23.18 45.18
N THR A 7 47.26 -23.76 45.05
CA THR A 7 48.11 -23.64 43.85
C THR A 7 47.50 -24.37 42.65
N GLN A 8 46.82 -25.49 42.88
CA GLN A 8 46.12 -26.25 41.84
C GLN A 8 44.86 -25.53 41.34
N ASN A 9 44.11 -24.90 42.25
CA ASN A 9 42.93 -24.09 41.90
C ASN A 9 43.32 -22.84 41.10
N LEU A 10 44.42 -22.17 41.46
CA LEU A 10 44.93 -21.02 40.71
C LEU A 10 45.37 -21.41 39.29
N ARG A 11 46.05 -22.56 39.13
CA ARG A 11 46.44 -23.09 37.81
C ARG A 11 45.23 -23.40 36.94
N ARG A 12 44.18 -24.01 37.49
CA ARG A 12 42.92 -24.26 36.77
C ARG A 12 42.27 -22.97 36.31
N LEU A 13 42.23 -21.95 37.19
CA LEU A 13 41.64 -20.66 36.87
C LEU A 13 42.41 -19.95 35.72
N VAL A 14 43.74 -19.98 35.76
CA VAL A 14 44.59 -19.42 34.71
C VAL A 14 44.37 -20.13 33.37
N VAL A 15 44.30 -21.47 33.37
CA VAL A 15 44.03 -22.24 32.14
C VAL A 15 42.65 -21.91 31.56
N VAL A 16 41.63 -21.77 32.41
CA VAL A 16 40.28 -21.37 31.97
C VAL A 16 40.29 -19.96 31.36
N LEU A 17 40.97 -19.01 32.00
CA LEU A 17 41.08 -17.64 31.49
C LEU A 17 41.80 -17.58 30.14
N TRP A 18 42.88 -18.34 29.96
CA TRP A 18 43.57 -18.44 28.67
C TRP A 18 42.72 -19.12 27.60
N ALA A 19 41.95 -20.15 27.96
CA ALA A 19 41.02 -20.79 27.03
C ALA A 19 39.92 -19.81 26.57
N LEU A 20 39.34 -19.04 27.49
CA LEU A 20 38.34 -18.02 27.15
C LEU A 20 38.92 -16.89 26.29
N ALA A 21 40.15 -16.43 26.59
CA ALA A 21 40.84 -15.44 25.78
C ALA A 21 41.14 -15.96 24.36
N ALA A 22 41.57 -17.22 24.22
CA ALA A 22 41.80 -17.85 22.93
C ALA A 22 40.50 -18.01 22.13
N ILE A 23 39.40 -18.44 22.76
CA ILE A 23 38.08 -18.52 22.12
C ILE A 23 37.62 -17.13 21.65
N GLY A 24 37.77 -16.10 22.49
CA GLY A 24 37.43 -14.72 22.13
C GLY A 24 38.26 -14.20 20.96
N ALA A 25 39.56 -14.47 20.93
CA ALA A 25 40.45 -14.09 19.84
C ALA A 25 40.10 -14.81 18.53
N VAL A 26 39.77 -16.10 18.59
CA VAL A 26 39.31 -16.88 17.42
C VAL A 26 37.95 -16.36 16.93
N TRP A 27 37.01 -16.07 17.83
CA TRP A 27 35.70 -15.52 17.46
C TRP A 27 35.82 -14.14 16.80
N LEU A 28 36.63 -13.24 17.38
CA LEU A 28 36.88 -11.91 16.79
C LEU A 28 37.59 -12.01 15.44
N GLY A 29 38.62 -12.87 15.34
CA GLY A 29 39.34 -13.09 14.09
C GLY A 29 38.44 -13.69 13.00
N TRP A 30 37.57 -14.64 13.36
CA TRP A 30 36.59 -15.22 12.45
C TRP A 30 35.59 -14.18 11.95
N ASN A 31 35.04 -13.36 12.85
CA ASN A 31 34.05 -12.34 12.48
C ASN A 31 34.65 -11.19 11.67
N PHE A 32 35.96 -10.94 11.81
CA PHE A 32 36.67 -9.95 11.01
C PHE A 32 37.08 -10.48 9.63
N ALA A 33 37.56 -11.73 9.55
CA ALA A 33 37.92 -12.38 8.28
C ALA A 33 36.68 -12.78 7.46
N PHE A 34 35.58 -13.07 8.14
CA PHE A 34 34.29 -13.45 7.58
C PHE A 34 33.20 -12.60 8.24
N PRO A 35 33.08 -11.30 7.87
CA PRO A 35 31.95 -10.53 8.32
C PRO A 35 30.66 -11.24 7.90
N PRO A 36 29.59 -11.18 8.70
CA PRO A 36 28.30 -11.65 8.24
C PRO A 36 27.99 -10.97 6.90
N PRO A 37 27.35 -11.67 5.96
CA PRO A 37 26.93 -11.04 4.72
C PRO A 37 26.15 -9.77 5.06
N PRO A 38 26.28 -8.69 4.26
CA PRO A 38 25.49 -7.49 4.47
C PRO A 38 24.03 -7.91 4.57
N ASP A 39 23.30 -7.30 5.51
CA ASP A 39 21.88 -7.56 5.64
C ASP A 39 21.20 -7.18 4.32
N THR A 40 20.88 -8.19 3.51
CA THR A 40 20.20 -8.05 2.23
C THR A 40 18.69 -8.07 2.41
N THR A 41 18.17 -8.05 3.65
CA THR A 41 16.76 -7.71 3.82
C THR A 41 16.55 -6.36 3.14
N PRO A 42 15.71 -6.29 2.10
CA PRO A 42 15.31 -5.01 1.55
C PRO A 42 14.84 -4.18 2.74
N GLN A 43 15.32 -2.95 2.90
CA GLN A 43 14.71 -2.04 3.87
C GLN A 43 13.21 -2.07 3.60
N ALA A 44 12.46 -2.73 4.49
CA ALA A 44 11.02 -2.71 4.44
C ALA A 44 10.66 -1.25 4.61
N PHE A 45 10.20 -0.62 3.54
CA PHE A 45 9.65 0.72 3.65
C PHE A 45 8.56 0.66 4.71
N ASP A 46 8.54 1.64 5.63
CA ASP A 46 7.50 1.73 6.65
C ASP A 46 6.14 1.98 5.96
N GLU A 47 5.44 0.91 5.62
CA GLU A 47 4.12 0.99 5.00
C GLU A 47 3.11 1.48 6.06
N PRO A 48 2.33 2.54 5.78
CA PRO A 48 1.40 3.08 6.76
C PRO A 48 0.31 2.05 7.10
N GLY A 49 -0.05 1.99 8.39
CA GLY A 49 -1.22 1.25 8.85
C GLY A 49 -2.54 1.89 8.40
N SER A 50 -3.65 1.22 8.71
CA SER A 50 -4.99 1.78 8.52
C SER A 50 -5.14 3.10 9.30
N THR A 51 -5.87 4.05 8.73
CA THR A 51 -6.10 5.34 9.38
C THR A 51 -7.35 5.31 10.25
N ALA A 52 -7.48 6.30 11.15
CA ALA A 52 -8.77 6.70 11.65
C ALA A 52 -9.63 7.30 10.52
N VAL A 53 -10.91 7.55 10.78
CA VAL A 53 -11.78 8.30 9.86
C VAL A 53 -11.40 9.78 9.92
N ILE A 54 -11.22 10.40 8.76
CA ILE A 54 -10.76 11.78 8.60
C ILE A 54 -11.85 12.59 7.90
N GLU A 55 -12.34 13.63 8.57
CA GLU A 55 -13.43 14.48 8.10
C GLU A 55 -12.95 15.49 7.06
N ARG A 56 -13.69 15.60 5.95
CA ARG A 56 -13.52 16.65 4.94
C ARG A 56 -14.66 17.67 5.07
N PRO A 57 -14.37 18.98 5.01
CA PRO A 57 -15.42 19.99 4.84
C PRO A 57 -16.29 19.66 3.63
N GLY A 58 -17.61 19.75 3.78
CA GLY A 58 -18.57 19.34 2.74
C GLY A 58 -19.34 18.05 3.06
N GLY A 59 -19.09 17.41 4.20
CA GLY A 59 -19.89 16.28 4.67
C GLY A 59 -19.40 14.91 4.20
N HIS A 60 -18.19 14.86 3.64
CA HIS A 60 -17.49 13.63 3.32
C HIS A 60 -16.47 13.30 4.43
N ALA A 61 -16.13 12.03 4.56
CA ALA A 61 -15.05 11.56 5.41
C ALA A 61 -14.37 10.36 4.77
N TYR A 62 -13.09 10.15 5.05
CA TYR A 62 -12.29 9.13 4.40
C TYR A 62 -11.56 8.26 5.41
N GLN A 63 -11.36 6.99 5.06
CA GLN A 63 -10.56 6.06 5.85
C GLN A 63 -9.77 5.14 4.92
N TYR A 64 -8.45 5.09 5.11
CA TYR A 64 -7.62 4.09 4.48
C TYR A 64 -7.62 2.82 5.33
N ILE A 65 -7.90 1.68 4.70
CA ILE A 65 -7.76 0.36 5.32
C ILE A 65 -6.61 -0.37 4.64
N ARG A 66 -5.59 -0.70 5.42
CA ARG A 66 -4.49 -1.57 5.00
C ARG A 66 -4.98 -3.01 4.99
N GLU A 67 -5.01 -3.63 3.81
CA GLU A 67 -5.37 -5.03 3.60
C GLU A 67 -4.63 -5.54 2.35
N PRO A 68 -3.42 -6.10 2.52
CA PRO A 68 -2.60 -6.50 1.39
C PRO A 68 -3.25 -7.59 0.53
N ASN A 69 -3.10 -7.48 -0.80
CA ASN A 69 -3.60 -8.46 -1.78
C ASN A 69 -5.12 -8.70 -1.75
N ILE A 70 -5.90 -7.79 -1.17
CA ILE A 70 -7.36 -7.85 -1.26
C ILE A 70 -7.79 -7.75 -2.74
N THR A 71 -8.90 -8.38 -3.12
CA THR A 71 -9.50 -8.16 -4.45
C THR A 71 -10.34 -6.89 -4.43
N TRP A 72 -10.56 -6.27 -5.59
CA TRP A 72 -11.38 -5.06 -5.66
C TRP A 72 -12.82 -5.32 -5.21
N ASP A 73 -13.42 -6.44 -5.62
CA ASP A 73 -14.79 -6.78 -5.23
C ASP A 73 -14.90 -7.07 -3.72
N ALA A 74 -13.88 -7.68 -3.10
CA ALA A 74 -13.82 -7.85 -1.65
C ALA A 74 -13.66 -6.51 -0.92
N ALA A 75 -12.82 -5.61 -1.43
CA ALA A 75 -12.64 -4.26 -0.90
C ALA A 75 -13.96 -3.46 -0.96
N LYS A 76 -14.67 -3.52 -2.09
CA LYS A 76 -16.00 -2.91 -2.26
C LYS A 76 -17.00 -3.46 -1.25
N ALA A 77 -17.06 -4.77 -1.09
CA ALA A 77 -17.95 -5.42 -0.15
C ALA A 77 -17.60 -5.09 1.31
N ALA A 78 -16.32 -4.95 1.65
CA ALA A 78 -15.86 -4.56 2.98
C ALA A 78 -16.22 -3.10 3.30
N ALA A 79 -15.95 -2.17 2.38
CA ALA A 79 -16.29 -0.77 2.52
C ALA A 79 -17.80 -0.56 2.76
N ALA A 80 -18.65 -1.30 2.03
CA ALA A 80 -20.12 -1.22 2.14
C ALA A 80 -20.68 -1.64 3.50
N LYS A 81 -19.91 -2.38 4.31
CA LYS A 81 -20.31 -2.81 5.67
C LYS A 81 -20.00 -1.76 6.73
N LEU A 82 -19.13 -0.81 6.43
CA LEU A 82 -18.69 0.19 7.38
C LEU A 82 -19.65 1.37 7.39
N ARG A 83 -19.73 2.03 8.54
CA ARG A 83 -20.57 3.21 8.74
C ARG A 83 -19.86 4.25 9.56
N HIS A 84 -20.11 5.50 9.21
CA HIS A 84 -19.63 6.66 9.95
C HIS A 84 -20.71 7.73 9.99
N LYS A 85 -21.04 8.23 11.18
CA LYS A 85 -22.09 9.26 11.39
C LYS A 85 -23.42 8.97 10.66
N GLY A 86 -23.81 7.70 10.59
CA GLY A 86 -25.04 7.26 9.91
C GLY A 86 -24.94 7.10 8.38
N GLN A 87 -23.81 7.46 7.77
CA GLN A 87 -23.54 7.23 6.35
C GLN A 87 -22.89 5.86 6.15
N SER A 88 -23.32 5.14 5.10
CA SER A 88 -22.65 3.92 4.65
C SER A 88 -21.34 4.25 3.93
N GLY A 89 -20.31 3.46 4.16
CA GLY A 89 -19.06 3.55 3.41
C GLY A 89 -19.16 2.97 2.01
N TYR A 90 -18.28 3.40 1.13
CA TYR A 90 -18.06 2.85 -0.20
C TYR A 90 -16.59 3.08 -0.61
N LEU A 91 -16.07 2.35 -1.61
CA LEU A 91 -14.75 2.68 -2.14
C LEU A 91 -14.76 4.09 -2.71
N ALA A 92 -13.84 4.93 -2.24
CA ALA A 92 -13.84 6.35 -2.52
C ALA A 92 -13.81 6.65 -4.01
N THR A 93 -14.56 7.67 -4.42
CA THR A 93 -14.44 8.28 -5.73
C THR A 93 -13.65 9.58 -5.58
N ILE A 94 -13.04 10.07 -6.65
CA ILE A 94 -12.28 11.32 -6.61
C ILE A 94 -12.71 12.15 -7.81
N ASN A 95 -13.58 13.12 -7.57
CA ASN A 95 -14.30 13.87 -8.58
C ASN A 95 -13.72 15.25 -8.86
N ASP A 96 -12.84 15.75 -7.98
CA ASP A 96 -12.19 17.03 -8.18
C ASP A 96 -10.77 17.07 -7.59
N LYS A 97 -10.03 18.12 -7.95
CA LYS A 97 -8.65 18.30 -7.49
C LYS A 97 -8.56 18.59 -5.98
N SER A 98 -9.50 19.33 -5.42
CA SER A 98 -9.50 19.65 -3.98
C SER A 98 -9.70 18.40 -3.13
N GLU A 99 -10.54 17.47 -3.58
CA GLU A 99 -10.73 16.16 -2.99
C GLU A 99 -9.45 15.32 -3.07
N PHE A 100 -8.83 15.25 -4.25
CA PHE A 100 -7.56 14.55 -4.42
C PHE A 100 -6.47 15.10 -3.47
N ASP A 101 -6.30 16.43 -3.44
CA ASP A 101 -5.33 17.10 -2.58
C ASP A 101 -5.61 16.81 -1.10
N PHE A 102 -6.88 16.84 -0.67
CA PHE A 102 -7.27 16.50 0.69
C PHE A 102 -6.89 15.06 1.07
N VAL A 103 -7.23 14.08 0.21
CA VAL A 103 -6.91 12.68 0.45
C VAL A 103 -5.39 12.49 0.53
N MET A 104 -4.64 13.15 -0.35
CA MET A 104 -3.19 13.11 -0.33
C MET A 104 -2.59 13.71 0.94
N GLU A 105 -3.03 14.89 1.35
CA GLU A 105 -2.43 15.61 2.49
C GLU A 105 -2.86 15.07 3.85
N LYS A 106 -4.11 14.63 3.97
CA LYS A 106 -4.71 14.29 5.26
C LYS A 106 -4.76 12.79 5.50
N VAL A 107 -5.14 12.01 4.48
CA VAL A 107 -5.26 10.54 4.61
C VAL A 107 -3.93 9.85 4.36
N PHE A 108 -3.15 10.32 3.39
CA PHE A 108 -1.86 9.74 3.02
C PHE A 108 -0.68 10.72 3.20
N PRO A 109 -0.41 11.22 4.41
CA PRO A 109 0.78 12.05 4.66
C PRO A 109 2.07 11.27 4.36
N VAL A 110 2.04 9.96 4.57
CA VAL A 110 3.04 8.99 4.11
C VAL A 110 2.45 8.23 2.92
N VAL A 111 3.21 8.14 1.82
CA VAL A 111 2.80 7.38 0.63
C VAL A 111 2.88 5.88 0.91
N THR A 112 1.99 5.11 0.29
CA THR A 112 1.98 3.65 0.32
C THR A 112 2.05 3.12 -1.11
N ASP A 113 1.94 1.80 -1.26
CA ASP A 113 1.83 1.15 -2.57
C ASP A 113 0.38 1.24 -3.10
N VAL A 114 -0.06 0.30 -3.93
CA VAL A 114 -1.34 0.37 -4.65
C VAL A 114 -2.55 0.36 -3.69
N VAL A 115 -3.45 1.33 -3.83
CA VAL A 115 -4.69 1.45 -3.03
C VAL A 115 -5.90 1.51 -3.93
N TYR A 116 -6.90 0.64 -3.75
CA TYR A 116 -8.11 0.70 -4.58
C TYR A 116 -8.97 1.94 -4.33
N LEU A 117 -9.54 2.43 -5.42
CA LEU A 117 -10.65 3.38 -5.48
C LEU A 117 -11.91 2.73 -6.02
N GLY A 118 -13.02 3.48 -6.01
CA GLY A 118 -14.33 3.08 -6.49
C GLY A 118 -14.48 2.94 -8.01
N GLY A 119 -13.41 3.20 -8.75
CA GLY A 119 -13.43 3.25 -10.20
C GLY A 119 -13.09 1.91 -10.83
N ARG A 120 -13.75 1.56 -11.94
CA ARG A 120 -13.40 0.39 -12.74
C ARG A 120 -13.75 0.57 -14.21
N GLN A 121 -13.13 -0.24 -15.06
CA GLN A 121 -13.44 -0.35 -16.48
C GLN A 121 -14.79 -1.07 -16.67
N THR A 122 -15.73 -0.43 -17.36
CA THR A 122 -17.11 -0.93 -17.55
C THR A 122 -17.40 -1.37 -18.99
N ALA A 123 -16.63 -0.83 -19.93
CA ALA A 123 -16.52 -1.26 -21.32
C ALA A 123 -15.06 -1.02 -21.76
N PRO A 124 -14.61 -1.57 -22.90
CA PRO A 124 -13.24 -1.36 -23.37
C PRO A 124 -12.86 0.13 -23.41
N ASN A 125 -11.86 0.51 -22.61
CA ASN A 125 -11.37 1.87 -22.42
C ASN A 125 -12.37 2.87 -21.80
N GLU A 126 -13.49 2.42 -21.21
CA GLU A 126 -14.40 3.28 -20.45
C GLU A 126 -14.25 3.07 -18.96
N TRP A 127 -13.82 4.12 -18.25
CA TRP A 127 -13.56 4.08 -16.82
C TRP A 127 -14.60 4.91 -16.08
N ARG A 128 -15.27 4.26 -15.13
CA ARG A 128 -16.40 4.84 -14.40
C ARG A 128 -16.21 4.71 -12.91
N TRP A 129 -16.69 5.70 -12.16
CA TRP A 129 -16.95 5.58 -10.74
C TRP A 129 -18.21 4.76 -10.53
N VAL A 130 -18.09 3.57 -9.93
CA VAL A 130 -19.17 2.56 -9.84
C VAL A 130 -19.54 2.21 -8.39
N THR A 131 -19.20 3.11 -7.47
CA THR A 131 -19.47 3.02 -6.04
C THR A 131 -20.04 4.34 -5.54
N GLY A 132 -20.59 4.34 -4.33
CA GLY A 132 -21.15 5.55 -3.73
C GLY A 132 -22.33 6.14 -4.52
N PRO A 133 -22.59 7.45 -4.36
CA PRO A 133 -23.59 8.19 -5.13
C PRO A 133 -23.35 8.12 -6.64
N ASP A 134 -22.08 8.17 -7.07
CA ASP A 134 -21.70 8.18 -8.48
C ASP A 134 -22.16 6.91 -9.23
N ALA A 135 -22.32 5.79 -8.53
CA ALA A 135 -22.83 4.54 -9.09
C ALA A 135 -24.26 4.67 -9.68
N ALA A 136 -25.06 5.63 -9.20
CA ALA A 136 -26.44 5.83 -9.65
C ALA A 136 -26.53 6.61 -10.97
N GLU A 137 -25.44 7.22 -11.42
CA GLU A 137 -25.42 8.03 -12.64
C GLU A 137 -25.51 7.19 -13.91
N ASP A 138 -25.86 7.85 -15.02
CA ASP A 138 -26.05 7.23 -16.35
C ASP A 138 -26.94 5.97 -16.28
N GLY A 139 -28.06 6.07 -15.56
CA GLY A 139 -29.00 4.97 -15.38
C GLY A 139 -28.46 3.80 -14.55
N GLY A 140 -27.53 4.06 -13.62
CA GLY A 140 -26.92 3.03 -12.77
C GLY A 140 -25.66 2.39 -13.34
N LYS A 141 -25.11 2.93 -14.44
CA LYS A 141 -23.83 2.47 -15.01
C LYS A 141 -22.62 3.05 -14.27
N GLY A 142 -22.83 4.12 -13.51
CA GLY A 142 -21.76 4.87 -12.87
C GLY A 142 -21.33 6.09 -13.67
N ARG A 143 -20.78 7.09 -12.97
CA ARG A 143 -20.25 8.32 -13.56
C ARG A 143 -19.03 8.01 -14.44
N LEU A 144 -19.11 8.37 -15.72
CA LEU A 144 -17.96 8.33 -16.63
C LEU A 144 -16.97 9.43 -16.27
N PHE A 145 -15.69 9.08 -16.07
CA PHE A 145 -14.65 10.07 -15.78
C PHE A 145 -13.45 9.99 -16.72
N TRP A 146 -13.30 8.90 -17.50
CA TRP A 146 -12.24 8.79 -18.50
C TRP A 146 -12.62 7.83 -19.64
N THR A 147 -12.30 8.21 -20.87
CA THR A 147 -12.43 7.36 -22.06
C THR A 147 -11.09 7.32 -22.80
N GLY A 148 -10.61 6.11 -23.11
CA GLY A 148 -9.37 5.87 -23.84
C GLY A 148 -8.24 5.32 -22.97
N THR A 149 -7.05 5.24 -23.57
CA THR A 149 -5.80 4.80 -22.92
C THR A 149 -4.90 6.02 -22.66
N ALA A 150 -3.62 5.98 -23.03
CA ALA A 150 -2.67 7.07 -22.81
C ALA A 150 -3.05 8.37 -23.54
N GLN A 151 -3.80 8.28 -24.65
CA GLN A 151 -4.33 9.41 -25.42
C GLN A 151 -5.83 9.63 -25.17
N GLY A 152 -6.35 9.11 -24.06
CA GLY A 152 -7.75 9.31 -23.67
C GLY A 152 -8.06 10.74 -23.24
N SER A 153 -9.31 10.95 -22.87
CA SER A 153 -9.79 12.23 -22.36
C SER A 153 -10.85 12.04 -21.28
N ALA A 154 -10.91 13.00 -20.36
CA ALA A 154 -12.00 13.11 -19.40
C ALA A 154 -13.17 13.88 -20.04
N PRO A 155 -14.44 13.47 -19.80
CA PRO A 155 -15.59 14.30 -20.12
C PRO A 155 -15.50 15.68 -19.45
N ASP A 156 -16.21 16.67 -19.99
CA ASP A 156 -16.25 18.02 -19.41
C ASP A 156 -16.64 17.99 -17.93
N GLY A 157 -15.79 18.60 -17.10
CA GLY A 157 -15.99 18.67 -15.65
C GLY A 157 -15.58 17.42 -14.87
N ALA A 158 -15.20 16.32 -15.53
CA ALA A 158 -14.66 15.15 -14.85
C ALA A 158 -13.19 15.36 -14.48
N TYR A 159 -12.81 14.87 -13.30
CA TYR A 159 -11.42 14.87 -12.85
C TYR A 159 -10.76 13.51 -13.06
N ALA A 160 -9.55 13.53 -13.60
CA ALA A 160 -8.71 12.35 -13.75
C ALA A 160 -7.24 12.74 -13.58
N ASN A 161 -6.51 12.07 -12.69
CA ASN A 161 -5.08 12.28 -12.46
C ASN A 161 -4.28 11.03 -12.79
N TRP A 162 -4.45 10.49 -13.99
CA TRP A 162 -3.77 9.27 -14.43
C TRP A 162 -2.26 9.43 -14.53
N MET A 163 -1.53 8.39 -14.12
CA MET A 163 -0.14 8.21 -14.53
C MET A 163 -0.06 8.17 -16.06
N TYR A 164 0.91 8.87 -16.64
CA TYR A 164 1.10 8.89 -18.11
C TYR A 164 1.20 7.49 -18.74
N THR A 165 1.81 6.54 -18.01
CA THR A 165 1.98 5.15 -18.45
C THR A 165 0.96 4.19 -17.85
N ALA A 166 -0.14 4.65 -17.23
CA ALA A 166 -1.13 3.79 -16.56
C ALA A 166 -1.72 2.71 -17.48
N PHE A 167 -1.61 2.89 -18.80
CA PHE A 167 -2.17 1.99 -19.81
C PHE A 167 -1.08 1.30 -20.65
N GLN A 168 0.19 1.36 -20.23
CA GLN A 168 1.36 0.95 -21.03
C GLN A 168 2.27 -0.01 -20.25
N HIS A 169 1.72 -1.15 -19.83
CA HIS A 169 2.43 -2.10 -18.95
C HIS A 169 2.75 -3.45 -19.61
N GLY A 170 2.01 -3.86 -20.64
CA GLY A 170 2.27 -5.10 -21.36
C GLY A 170 1.76 -6.36 -20.66
N GLY A 171 1.37 -7.35 -21.45
CA GLY A 171 1.06 -8.70 -20.97
C GLY A 171 -0.18 -8.72 -20.09
N LYS A 172 -0.10 -9.30 -18.90
CA LYS A 172 -1.25 -9.36 -17.99
C LYS A 172 -1.73 -7.97 -17.55
N TRP A 173 -0.90 -6.93 -17.66
CA TRP A 173 -1.24 -5.56 -17.27
C TRP A 173 -1.83 -4.72 -18.41
N ASP A 174 -2.02 -5.30 -19.60
CA ASP A 174 -2.63 -4.59 -20.71
C ASP A 174 -4.09 -4.20 -20.39
N VAL A 175 -4.54 -3.08 -20.97
CA VAL A 175 -5.85 -2.47 -20.70
C VAL A 175 -7.03 -3.46 -20.71
N PRO A 176 -7.12 -4.44 -21.62
CA PRO A 176 -8.21 -5.42 -21.61
C PRO A 176 -8.23 -6.34 -20.38
N ASN A 177 -7.11 -6.47 -19.66
CA ASN A 177 -6.94 -7.41 -18.55
C ASN A 177 -7.07 -6.74 -17.18
N VAL A 178 -6.90 -5.42 -17.11
CA VAL A 178 -7.04 -4.64 -15.87
C VAL A 178 -8.48 -4.24 -15.63
N CYS A 179 -8.92 -4.29 -14.38
CA CYS A 179 -10.27 -3.92 -14.03
C CYS A 179 -10.37 -2.52 -13.44
N CYS A 180 -9.44 -2.11 -12.58
CA CYS A 180 -9.81 -1.21 -11.50
C CYS A 180 -8.85 -0.04 -11.34
N VAL A 181 -9.38 1.06 -10.81
CA VAL A 181 -8.67 2.31 -10.58
C VAL A 181 -8.03 2.27 -9.20
N THR A 182 -6.78 2.71 -9.12
CA THR A 182 -6.04 2.76 -7.87
C THR A 182 -5.43 4.14 -7.64
N LEU A 183 -5.18 4.48 -6.39
CA LEU A 183 -4.17 5.46 -6.00
C LEU A 183 -2.82 4.77 -5.91
N PHE A 184 -1.79 5.55 -6.22
CA PHE A 184 -0.40 5.19 -6.17
C PHE A 184 0.01 4.17 -7.23
N SER A 185 1.10 4.52 -7.92
CA SER A 185 1.88 3.61 -8.73
C SER A 185 3.32 4.07 -8.59
N TYR A 186 4.22 3.14 -8.26
CA TYR A 186 5.59 3.45 -7.86
C TYR A 186 5.64 4.56 -6.77
N ARG A 187 4.69 4.52 -5.83
CA ARG A 187 4.50 5.50 -4.73
C ARG A 187 4.29 6.95 -5.17
N LYS A 188 3.89 7.19 -6.43
CA LYS A 188 3.52 8.52 -6.94
C LYS A 188 2.05 8.80 -6.67
N ARG A 189 1.74 10.03 -6.24
CA ARG A 189 0.37 10.50 -5.95
C ARG A 189 -0.40 10.73 -7.26
N GLN A 190 -0.96 9.66 -7.83
CA GLN A 190 -1.69 9.67 -9.10
C GLN A 190 -2.55 8.40 -9.23
N PHE A 191 -3.44 8.36 -10.23
CA PHE A 191 -4.23 7.19 -10.57
C PHE A 191 -3.43 6.19 -11.40
N SER A 192 -3.72 4.91 -11.23
CA SER A 192 -3.20 3.82 -12.05
C SER A 192 -4.26 2.73 -12.22
N THR A 193 -3.95 1.74 -13.05
CA THR A 193 -4.80 0.56 -13.26
C THR A 193 -4.28 -0.64 -12.48
N ALA A 194 -5.19 -1.55 -12.14
CA ALA A 194 -4.92 -2.81 -11.44
C ALA A 194 -5.76 -3.95 -12.04
N LEU A 195 -5.26 -5.20 -11.91
CA LEU A 195 -6.01 -6.43 -12.26
C LEU A 195 -7.24 -6.59 -11.38
N GLY A 196 -7.11 -6.22 -10.09
CA GLY A 196 -8.18 -6.29 -9.11
C GLY A 196 -8.54 -7.69 -8.62
N ASN A 197 -7.72 -8.68 -8.94
CA ASN A 197 -7.94 -10.09 -8.63
C ASN A 197 -7.15 -10.57 -7.40
N GLY A 198 -6.39 -9.67 -6.76
CA GLY A 198 -5.59 -9.99 -5.58
C GLY A 198 -4.26 -10.66 -5.93
N ASP A 199 -3.78 -10.48 -7.16
CA ASP A 199 -2.47 -10.98 -7.59
C ASP A 199 -1.38 -10.26 -6.75
N PRO A 200 -0.50 -11.00 -6.06
CA PRO A 200 0.54 -10.40 -5.21
C PRO A 200 1.50 -9.47 -5.96
N GLU A 201 1.64 -9.62 -7.28
CA GLU A 201 2.46 -8.74 -8.11
C GLU A 201 1.82 -7.35 -8.33
N GLU A 202 0.53 -7.18 -8.03
CA GLU A 202 -0.13 -5.86 -8.07
C GLU A 202 0.41 -4.93 -6.99
N GLY A 203 0.95 -5.48 -5.89
CA GLY A 203 1.40 -4.67 -4.75
C GLY A 203 0.25 -3.95 -4.05
N VAL A 204 -0.98 -4.47 -4.12
CA VAL A 204 -2.14 -3.88 -3.44
C VAL A 204 -1.88 -3.86 -1.94
N ALA A 205 -1.78 -2.65 -1.38
CA ALA A 205 -1.60 -2.39 0.04
C ALA A 205 -2.94 -2.30 0.79
N GLY A 206 -4.01 -1.89 0.11
CA GLY A 206 -5.32 -1.75 0.71
C GLY A 206 -6.34 -1.00 -0.15
N TYR A 207 -7.28 -0.30 0.51
CA TYR A 207 -8.35 0.42 -0.16
C TYR A 207 -8.76 1.69 0.60
N LEU A 208 -9.21 2.69 -0.15
CA LEU A 208 -9.73 3.95 0.40
C LEU A 208 -11.25 3.90 0.47
N ILE A 209 -11.78 4.17 1.65
CA ILE A 209 -13.21 4.29 1.90
C ILE A 209 -13.58 5.77 1.96
N GLU A 210 -14.74 6.09 1.41
CA GLU A 210 -15.41 7.36 1.60
C GLU A 210 -16.78 7.12 2.27
N PHE A 211 -17.14 8.05 3.16
CA PHE A 211 -18.45 8.18 3.78
C PHE A 211 -18.97 9.56 3.40
N GLY A 212 -20.15 9.66 2.83
CA GLY A 212 -20.61 10.94 2.29
C GLY A 212 -21.70 10.76 1.24
N LYS A 213 -22.33 11.87 0.85
CA LYS A 213 -23.10 11.96 -0.39
C LYS A 213 -22.80 13.30 -1.05
#